data_AF-A0A1Y2C0W6-F1
#
_entry.id   AF-A0A1Y2C0W6-F1
#
_cell.length_a   1.000
_cell.length_b   1.000
_cell.length_c   1.000
_cell.angle_alpha   90.00
_cell.angle_beta   90.00
_cell.angle_gamma   90.00
#
_symmetry.space_group_name_H-M   'P 1'
#
loop_
_entity.id
_entity.type
_entity.pdbx_description
1 polymer ?
#
loop_
_entity_poly.entity_id
_entity_poly.type
_entity_poly.pdbx_seq_one_letter_code
_entity_poly.pdbx_strand_id
1 'polypeptide(L)'
;MSERLFKLMVSKVDDIVTVEWKMDWSEVHLVSSGAAWADHSAVSLFLLNPNSKLTLHFPCRFLLEQSRIEDNGSSDWRKNPGRTANQYHERFSRALNLDSMAQISEAIKAGAVVATEAGGFHARNSKIAQQTKRLIAFTWSTGKTPEKSGWDAGYLEQMQRTTSSYWSTFY
;
A
#
# COMPACT_ATOMS: atom_id res chain seq x y z
N MET A 1 5.73 4.36 -14.53
CA MET A 1 5.08 3.04 -14.39
C MET A 1 3.81 3.03 -15.22
N SER A 2 3.52 1.95 -15.94
CA SER A 2 2.38 1.84 -16.87
C SER A 2 1.25 0.99 -16.29
N GLU A 3 0.07 1.04 -16.91
CA GLU A 3 -1.07 0.19 -16.57
C GLU A 3 -0.74 -1.30 -16.63
N ARG A 4 -0.05 -1.71 -17.71
CA ARG A 4 0.42 -3.10 -17.85
C ARG A 4 1.27 -3.53 -16.67
N LEU A 5 2.23 -2.70 -16.27
CA LEU A 5 3.12 -3.03 -15.15
C LEU A 5 2.36 -3.07 -13.82
N PHE A 6 1.39 -2.17 -13.61
CA PHE A 6 0.53 -2.22 -12.43
C PHE A 6 -0.31 -3.50 -12.36
N LYS A 7 -0.93 -3.90 -13.48
CA LYS A 7 -1.68 -5.17 -13.55
C LYS A 7 -0.79 -6.38 -13.28
N LEU A 8 0.45 -6.36 -13.76
CA LEU A 8 1.43 -7.41 -13.45
C LEU A 8 1.78 -7.45 -11.96
N MET A 9 1.92 -6.30 -11.29
CA MET A 9 2.12 -6.27 -9.84
C MET A 9 0.93 -6.90 -9.11
N VAL A 10 -0.30 -6.52 -9.47
CA VAL A 10 -1.52 -7.10 -8.87
C VAL A 10 -1.57 -8.61 -9.07
N SER A 11 -1.38 -9.09 -10.30
CA SER A 11 -1.34 -10.52 -10.61
C SER A 11 -0.24 -11.24 -9.84
N LYS A 12 0.94 -10.64 -9.68
CA LYS A 12 2.04 -11.27 -8.96
C LYS A 12 1.76 -11.40 -7.47
N VAL A 13 1.09 -10.42 -6.85
CA VAL A 13 0.65 -10.56 -5.46
C VAL A 13 -0.34 -11.71 -5.32
N ASP A 14 -1.30 -11.82 -6.24
CA ASP A 14 -2.28 -12.92 -6.26
C ASP A 14 -1.58 -14.29 -6.37
N ASP A 15 -0.62 -14.42 -7.29
CA ASP A 15 0.19 -15.65 -7.41
C ASP A 15 0.97 -15.97 -6.13
N ILE A 16 1.60 -14.96 -5.51
CA ILE A 16 2.35 -15.16 -4.26
C ILE A 16 1.39 -15.67 -3.17
N VAL A 17 0.22 -15.07 -3.03
CA VAL A 17 -0.77 -15.44 -2.00
C VAL A 17 -1.34 -16.84 -2.24
N THR A 18 -1.79 -17.12 -3.46
CA THR A 18 -2.58 -18.33 -3.77
C THR A 18 -1.71 -19.53 -4.14
N VAL A 19 -0.60 -19.33 -4.86
CA VAL A 19 0.25 -20.42 -5.38
C VAL A 19 1.42 -20.67 -4.45
N GLU A 20 2.17 -19.63 -4.09
CA GLU A 20 3.40 -19.78 -3.31
C GLU A 20 3.07 -19.98 -1.83
N TRP A 21 2.19 -19.15 -1.29
CA TRP A 21 1.78 -19.18 0.11
C TRP A 21 0.60 -20.11 0.39
N LYS A 22 -0.09 -20.57 -0.66
CA LYS A 22 -1.22 -21.51 -0.59
C LYS A 22 -2.31 -21.06 0.38
N MET A 23 -2.60 -19.76 0.39
CA MET A 23 -3.63 -19.17 1.24
C MET A 23 -4.91 -18.97 0.44
N ASP A 24 -6.06 -19.20 1.10
CA ASP A 24 -7.34 -18.76 0.58
C ASP A 24 -7.56 -17.28 0.90
N TRP A 25 -8.17 -16.53 -0.02
CA TRP A 25 -8.40 -15.10 0.16
C TRP A 25 -9.28 -14.77 1.37
N SER A 26 -10.16 -15.67 1.81
CA SER A 26 -10.95 -15.51 3.04
C SER A 26 -10.11 -15.52 4.33
N GLU A 27 -8.90 -16.07 4.27
CA GLU A 27 -7.94 -16.10 5.38
C GLU A 27 -6.92 -14.95 5.31
N VAL A 28 -6.93 -14.17 4.22
CA VAL A 28 -5.97 -13.10 3.96
C VAL A 28 -6.47 -11.79 4.55
N HIS A 29 -5.63 -11.17 5.37
CA HIS A 29 -5.78 -9.79 5.81
C HIS A 29 -4.68 -8.94 5.19
N LEU A 30 -5.05 -8.14 4.20
CA LEU A 30 -4.20 -7.14 3.58
C LEU A 30 -4.01 -5.95 4.52
N VAL A 31 -2.75 -5.57 4.76
CA VAL A 31 -2.40 -4.37 5.52
C VAL A 31 -1.51 -3.52 4.62
N SER A 32 -2.00 -2.34 4.26
CA SER A 32 -1.33 -1.45 3.31
C SER A 32 -1.59 -0.01 3.68
N SER A 33 -0.93 0.92 3.00
CA SER A 33 -1.30 2.33 3.06
C SER A 33 -2.27 2.78 1.98
N GLY A 34 -2.49 1.92 0.98
CA GLY A 34 -3.25 2.27 -0.22
C GLY A 34 -2.64 3.41 -1.02
N ALA A 35 -1.37 3.80 -0.78
CA ALA A 35 -0.70 4.82 -1.58
C ALA A 35 -0.62 4.41 -3.06
N ALA A 36 -0.53 5.40 -3.93
CA ALA A 36 -0.35 5.21 -5.36
C ALA A 36 0.73 4.17 -5.73
N TRP A 37 0.53 3.50 -6.86
CA TRP A 37 1.41 2.45 -7.39
C TRP A 37 1.38 1.15 -6.56
N ALA A 38 2.51 0.69 -6.03
CA ALA A 38 2.64 -0.64 -5.44
C ALA A 38 1.66 -0.89 -4.29
N ASP A 39 1.55 0.06 -3.34
CA ASP A 39 0.65 -0.06 -2.18
C ASP A 39 -0.83 -0.14 -2.59
N HIS A 40 -1.20 0.44 -3.74
CA HIS A 40 -2.56 0.41 -4.30
C HIS A 40 -2.98 -0.98 -4.79
N SER A 41 -2.02 -1.89 -5.02
CA SER A 41 -2.33 -3.29 -5.36
C SER A 41 -3.19 -3.96 -4.29
N ALA A 42 -2.99 -3.64 -3.00
CA ALA A 42 -3.81 -4.14 -1.91
C ALA A 42 -5.28 -3.67 -2.01
N VAL A 43 -5.52 -2.43 -2.45
CA VAL A 43 -6.87 -1.91 -2.67
C VAL A 43 -7.53 -2.66 -3.83
N SER A 44 -6.81 -2.82 -4.94
CA SER A 44 -7.32 -3.57 -6.10
C SER A 44 -7.63 -5.03 -5.75
N LEU A 45 -6.76 -5.71 -5.03
CA LEU A 45 -6.96 -7.11 -4.64
C LEU A 45 -8.11 -7.30 -3.66
N PHE A 46 -8.29 -6.38 -2.72
CA PHE A 46 -9.45 -6.41 -1.81
C PHE A 46 -10.77 -6.28 -2.58
N LEU A 47 -10.85 -5.34 -3.53
CA LEU A 47 -12.05 -5.17 -4.37
C LEU A 47 -12.31 -6.38 -5.29
N LEU A 48 -11.25 -7.05 -5.76
CA LEU A 48 -11.37 -8.27 -6.57
C LEU A 48 -11.73 -9.51 -5.73
N ASN A 49 -11.36 -9.53 -4.45
CA ASN A 49 -11.52 -10.68 -3.55
C ASN A 49 -12.36 -10.28 -2.32
N PRO A 50 -13.70 -10.22 -2.43
CA PRO A 50 -14.58 -9.64 -1.41
C PRO A 50 -14.59 -10.39 -0.07
N ASN A 51 -14.07 -11.61 -0.02
CA ASN A 51 -13.95 -12.38 1.23
C ASN A 51 -12.69 -12.02 2.04
N SER A 52 -11.75 -11.30 1.44
CA SER A 52 -10.54 -10.85 2.13
C SER A 52 -10.82 -9.69 3.08
N LYS A 53 -9.87 -9.40 3.97
CA LYS A 53 -9.91 -8.21 4.85
C LYS A 53 -8.86 -7.21 4.42
N LEU A 54 -9.14 -5.92 4.61
CA LEU A 54 -8.20 -4.83 4.33
C LEU A 54 -8.15 -3.85 5.51
N THR A 55 -6.94 -3.53 5.96
CA THR A 55 -6.65 -2.35 6.79
C THR A 55 -5.78 -1.37 6.01
N LEU A 56 -6.24 -0.13 5.90
CA LEU A 56 -5.53 0.98 5.27
C LEU A 56 -4.97 1.92 6.33
N HIS A 57 -3.65 2.10 6.34
CA HIS A 57 -2.99 3.08 7.18
C HIS A 57 -2.62 4.33 6.38
N PHE A 58 -3.32 5.43 6.63
CA PHE A 58 -3.01 6.71 5.99
C PHE A 58 -2.07 7.57 6.86
N PRO A 59 -1.23 8.41 6.23
CA PRO A 59 -0.32 9.31 6.95
C PRO A 59 -1.05 10.48 7.63
N CYS A 60 -2.28 10.76 7.22
CA CYS A 60 -3.23 11.69 7.83
C CYS A 60 -4.66 11.27 7.46
N ARG A 61 -5.66 12.03 7.91
CA ARG A 61 -7.06 11.68 7.77
C ARG A 61 -7.46 11.49 6.30
N PHE A 62 -8.20 10.42 6.01
CA PHE A 62 -8.93 10.28 4.74
C PHE A 62 -10.32 10.92 4.86
N LEU A 63 -10.69 11.70 3.86
CA LEU A 63 -11.94 12.43 3.79
C LEU A 63 -12.89 11.71 2.81
N LEU A 64 -13.70 10.79 3.35
CA LEU A 64 -14.50 9.86 2.55
C LEU A 64 -15.48 10.55 1.59
N GLU A 65 -16.16 11.61 2.04
CA GLU A 65 -17.12 12.35 1.22
C GLU A 65 -16.47 13.07 0.04
N GLN A 66 -15.18 13.39 0.15
CA GLN A 66 -14.42 14.08 -0.90
C GLN A 66 -13.50 13.14 -1.68
N SER A 67 -13.50 11.84 -1.38
CA SER A 67 -12.58 10.84 -1.94
C SER A 67 -11.14 11.39 -2.01
N ARG A 68 -10.58 11.84 -0.88
CA ARG A 68 -9.22 12.40 -0.85
C ARG A 68 -8.59 12.33 0.53
N ILE A 69 -7.29 12.49 0.59
CA ILE A 69 -6.55 12.65 1.85
C ILE A 69 -6.59 14.13 2.26
N GLU A 70 -6.72 14.42 3.55
CA GLU A 70 -6.78 15.79 4.09
C GLU A 70 -5.49 16.57 3.80
N ASP A 71 -5.62 17.65 3.01
CA ASP A 71 -4.56 18.63 2.72
C ASP A 71 -4.79 19.86 3.63
N ASN A 72 -3.81 20.15 4.50
CA ASN A 72 -3.91 21.26 5.46
C ASN A 72 -3.31 22.59 4.96
N GLY A 73 -2.99 22.69 3.66
CA GLY A 73 -2.50 23.91 3.02
C GLY A 73 -0.98 24.09 3.06
N SER A 74 -0.25 23.44 3.97
CA SER A 74 1.20 23.60 4.10
C SER A 74 1.97 23.00 2.91
N SER A 75 3.06 23.65 2.49
CA SER A 75 3.97 23.13 1.45
C SER A 75 4.99 22.12 1.97
N ASP A 76 5.24 22.08 3.29
CA ASP A 76 6.12 21.11 3.92
C ASP A 76 5.39 19.76 4.07
N TRP A 77 5.87 18.73 3.34
CA TRP A 77 5.29 17.39 3.36
C TRP A 77 5.30 16.73 4.73
N ARG A 78 6.22 17.12 5.63
CA ARG A 78 6.26 16.61 7.01
C ARG A 78 5.09 17.12 7.83
N LYS A 79 4.59 18.30 7.48
CA LYS A 79 3.41 18.94 8.09
C LYS A 79 2.14 18.66 7.31
N ASN A 80 2.26 18.38 6.00
CA ASN A 80 1.14 18.13 5.09
C ASN A 80 1.38 16.91 4.20
N PRO A 81 1.35 15.69 4.77
CA PRO A 81 1.53 14.48 3.97
C PRO A 81 0.38 14.27 2.98
N GLY A 82 -0.79 14.87 3.24
CA GLY A 82 -1.97 14.74 2.39
C GLY A 82 -1.82 15.36 1.01
N ARG A 83 -1.22 16.56 0.91
CA ARG A 83 -0.92 17.18 -0.40
C ARG A 83 -0.10 16.25 -1.28
N THR A 84 1.01 15.74 -0.73
CA THR A 84 1.92 14.85 -1.44
C THR A 84 1.23 13.55 -1.85
N ALA A 85 0.45 12.94 -0.94
CA ALA A 85 -0.29 11.72 -1.25
C ALA A 85 -1.33 11.94 -2.37
N ASN A 86 -2.14 13.01 -2.29
CA ASN A 86 -3.11 13.36 -3.32
C ASN A 86 -2.45 13.57 -4.70
N GLN A 87 -1.32 14.27 -4.76
CA GLN A 87 -0.56 14.48 -6.01
C GLN A 87 -0.06 13.16 -6.62
N TYR A 88 0.39 12.21 -5.80
CA TYR A 88 0.81 10.90 -6.29
C TYR A 88 -0.37 10.10 -6.85
N HIS A 89 -1.52 10.11 -6.17
CA HIS A 89 -2.73 9.48 -6.67
C HIS A 89 -3.24 10.11 -7.96
N GLU A 90 -3.18 11.43 -8.09
CA GLU A 90 -3.57 12.11 -9.33
C GLU A 90 -2.70 11.66 -10.52
N ARG A 91 -1.38 11.58 -10.34
CA ARG A 91 -0.45 11.09 -11.37
C ARG A 91 -0.69 9.61 -11.70
N PHE A 92 -0.92 8.80 -10.69
CA PHE A 92 -1.22 7.38 -10.82
C PHE A 92 -2.53 7.15 -11.58
N SER A 93 -3.60 7.82 -11.17
CA SER A 93 -4.91 7.84 -11.83
C SER A 93 -4.81 8.23 -13.29
N ARG A 94 -4.08 9.30 -13.60
CA ARG A 94 -3.84 9.72 -14.99
C ARG A 94 -3.08 8.67 -15.80
N ALA A 95 -2.04 8.06 -15.21
CA ALA A 95 -1.23 7.06 -15.90
C ALA A 95 -1.97 5.74 -16.18
N LEU A 96 -2.97 5.41 -15.36
CA LEU A 96 -3.74 4.17 -15.46
C LEU A 96 -5.16 4.35 -16.01
N ASN A 97 -5.56 5.59 -16.31
CA ASN A 97 -6.90 5.96 -16.72
C ASN A 97 -8.00 5.40 -15.77
N LEU A 98 -7.81 5.61 -14.46
CA LEU A 98 -8.74 5.20 -13.40
C LEU A 98 -8.83 6.24 -12.28
N ASP A 99 -9.86 6.16 -11.43
CA ASP A 99 -9.95 6.96 -10.21
C ASP A 99 -9.53 6.13 -8.99
N SER A 100 -8.29 6.36 -8.54
CA SER A 100 -7.68 5.60 -7.46
C SER A 100 -8.24 5.98 -6.09
N MET A 101 -8.64 7.24 -5.91
CA MET A 101 -9.24 7.67 -4.67
C MET A 101 -10.71 7.22 -4.54
N ALA A 102 -11.42 7.13 -5.67
CA ALA A 102 -12.73 6.49 -5.70
C ALA A 102 -12.62 5.01 -5.31
N GLN A 103 -11.62 4.28 -5.82
CA GLN A 103 -11.37 2.88 -5.40
C GLN A 103 -11.07 2.74 -3.91
N ILE A 104 -10.29 3.64 -3.32
CA ILE A 104 -10.08 3.67 -1.86
C ILE A 104 -11.43 3.86 -1.15
N SER A 105 -12.24 4.81 -1.61
CA SER A 105 -13.54 5.09 -1.02
C SER A 105 -14.50 3.91 -1.16
N GLU A 106 -14.47 3.22 -2.29
CA GLU A 106 -15.20 1.97 -2.54
C GLU A 106 -14.75 0.88 -1.58
N ALA A 107 -13.44 0.68 -1.39
CA ALA A 107 -12.91 -0.30 -0.47
C ALA A 107 -13.34 -0.01 0.98
N ILE A 108 -13.31 1.26 1.41
CA ILE A 108 -13.79 1.67 2.73
C ILE A 108 -15.29 1.36 2.87
N LYS A 109 -16.10 1.69 1.86
CA LYS A 109 -17.54 1.38 1.86
C LYS A 109 -17.83 -0.12 1.86
N ALA A 110 -16.96 -0.92 1.24
CA ALA A 110 -17.01 -2.38 1.23
C ALA A 110 -16.48 -3.03 2.52
N GLY A 111 -16.06 -2.24 3.52
CA GLY A 111 -15.68 -2.73 4.86
C GLY A 111 -14.19 -2.70 5.16
N ALA A 112 -13.36 -2.07 4.32
CA ALA A 112 -11.96 -1.84 4.68
C ALA A 112 -11.84 -0.96 5.93
N VAL A 113 -11.01 -1.39 6.87
CA VAL A 113 -10.73 -0.64 8.10
C VAL A 113 -9.75 0.47 7.80
N VAL A 114 -10.03 1.68 8.28
CA VAL A 114 -9.12 2.83 8.15
C VAL A 114 -8.45 3.10 9.49
N ALA A 115 -7.12 3.01 9.51
CA ALA A 115 -6.28 3.48 10.60
C ALA A 115 -5.62 4.80 10.19
N THR A 116 -5.87 5.86 10.97
CA THR A 116 -5.19 7.14 10.77
C THR A 116 -4.03 7.22 11.75
N GLU A 117 -2.81 7.31 11.23
CA GLU A 117 -1.62 7.30 12.07
C GLU A 117 -1.14 8.74 12.31
N ALA A 118 -1.22 9.18 13.57
CA ALA A 118 -0.60 10.43 13.98
C ALA A 118 0.93 10.31 13.86
N GLY A 119 1.55 11.08 12.96
CA GLY A 119 3.02 11.09 12.77
C GLY A 119 3.52 10.90 11.34
N GLY A 120 2.62 10.89 10.34
CA GLY A 120 3.01 10.91 8.92
C GLY A 120 3.54 9.56 8.41
N PHE A 121 4.32 9.59 7.31
CA PHE A 121 4.69 8.39 6.56
C PHE A 121 5.50 7.35 7.36
N HIS A 122 6.44 7.78 8.21
CA HIS A 122 7.31 6.85 8.95
C HIS A 122 6.58 6.11 10.08
N ALA A 123 5.76 6.83 10.85
CA ALA A 123 4.94 6.23 11.90
C ALA A 123 4.00 5.17 11.30
N ARG A 124 3.36 5.52 10.19
CA ARG A 124 2.51 4.61 9.41
C ARG A 124 3.24 3.36 8.95
N ASN A 125 4.42 3.51 8.34
CA ASN A 125 5.22 2.39 7.84
C ASN A 125 5.63 1.42 8.95
N SER A 126 5.95 1.96 10.13
CA SER A 126 6.27 1.15 11.31
C SER A 126 5.08 0.32 11.79
N LYS A 127 3.86 0.90 11.75
CA LYS A 127 2.62 0.20 12.14
C LYS A 127 2.27 -0.91 11.18
N ILE A 128 2.37 -0.68 9.87
CA ILE A 128 2.16 -1.74 8.86
C ILE A 128 3.06 -2.93 9.16
N ALA A 129 4.37 -2.70 9.31
CA ALA A 129 5.32 -3.79 9.57
C ALA A 129 5.02 -4.56 10.87
N GLN A 130 4.63 -3.87 11.93
CA GLN A 130 4.27 -4.50 13.21
C GLN A 130 3.02 -5.37 13.12
N GLN A 131 2.09 -5.07 12.21
CA GLN A 131 0.84 -5.80 12.04
C GLN A 131 0.92 -6.94 11.00
N THR A 132 1.95 -6.94 10.15
CA THR A 132 2.11 -7.94 9.10
C THR A 132 2.95 -9.14 9.53
N LYS A 133 2.51 -10.34 9.19
CA LYS A 133 3.29 -11.59 9.34
C LYS A 133 4.15 -11.90 8.12
N ARG A 134 3.79 -11.34 6.97
CA ARG A 134 4.49 -11.50 5.70
C ARG A 134 4.41 -10.17 4.96
N LEU A 135 5.49 -9.78 4.29
CA LEU A 135 5.55 -8.56 3.49
C LEU A 135 5.88 -8.92 2.04
N ILE A 136 5.11 -8.34 1.11
CA ILE A 136 5.46 -8.26 -0.30
C ILE A 136 5.88 -6.82 -0.57
N ALA A 137 7.08 -6.62 -1.10
CA ALA A 137 7.58 -5.31 -1.49
C ALA A 137 8.10 -5.34 -2.92
N PHE A 138 7.54 -4.46 -3.74
CA PHE A 138 8.04 -4.19 -5.08
C PHE A 138 9.17 -3.16 -4.99
N THR A 139 10.37 -3.57 -5.38
CA THR A 139 11.57 -2.73 -5.33
C THR A 139 12.21 -2.65 -6.71
N TRP A 140 12.88 -1.54 -6.98
CA TRP A 140 13.73 -1.38 -8.18
C TRP A 140 15.17 -1.87 -7.94
N SER A 141 15.48 -2.28 -6.71
CA SER A 141 16.80 -2.81 -6.36
C SER A 141 17.01 -4.19 -6.98
N THR A 142 18.21 -4.43 -7.50
CA THR A 142 18.64 -5.74 -8.00
C THR A 142 19.00 -6.72 -6.88
N GLY A 143 19.09 -6.23 -5.63
CA GLY A 143 19.37 -7.03 -4.43
C GLY A 143 18.13 -7.56 -3.73
N LYS A 144 18.32 -8.58 -2.88
CA LYS A 144 17.27 -9.17 -2.00
C LYS A 144 16.97 -8.33 -0.75
N THR A 145 17.41 -7.08 -0.71
CA THR A 145 17.21 -6.16 0.42
C THR A 145 16.70 -4.85 -0.14
N PRO A 146 15.64 -4.25 0.43
CA PRO A 146 15.19 -2.92 0.03
C PRO A 146 16.33 -1.90 0.17
N GLU A 147 16.55 -1.12 -0.88
CA GLU A 147 17.39 0.07 -0.79
C GLU A 147 16.76 1.10 0.16
N LYS A 148 17.61 1.89 0.82
CA LYS A 148 17.22 2.87 1.84
C LYS A 148 16.39 4.02 1.22
N SER A 149 15.12 3.78 0.99
CA SER A 149 14.16 4.76 0.48
C SER A 149 12.80 4.56 1.14
N GLY A 150 12.32 5.55 1.89
CA GLY A 150 11.04 5.50 2.61
C GLY A 150 10.99 4.61 3.87
N TRP A 151 11.98 3.74 4.07
CA TRP A 151 12.05 2.77 5.17
C TRP A 151 13.32 2.98 6.00
N ASP A 152 13.21 2.91 7.33
CA ASP A 152 14.31 3.23 8.25
C ASP A 152 15.26 2.04 8.49
N ALA A 153 16.46 2.25 9.04
CA ALA A 153 17.44 1.14 9.18
C ALA A 153 16.97 0.02 10.14
N GLY A 154 16.29 0.37 11.25
CA GLY A 154 15.72 -0.61 12.18
C GLY A 154 14.56 -1.44 11.60
N TYR A 155 13.95 -0.95 10.51
CA TYR A 155 12.87 -1.62 9.79
C TYR A 155 13.37 -2.85 9.01
N LEU A 156 14.53 -2.75 8.37
CA LEU A 156 15.14 -3.86 7.62
C LEU A 156 15.54 -5.02 8.55
N GLU A 157 16.00 -4.69 9.76
CA GLU A 157 16.46 -5.65 10.76
C GLU A 157 15.29 -6.43 11.40
N GLN A 158 14.13 -5.78 11.57
CA GLN A 158 12.93 -6.43 12.08
C GLN A 158 12.32 -7.39 11.04
N MET A 159 12.35 -7.04 9.75
CA MET A 159 11.86 -7.90 8.67
C MET A 159 12.67 -9.18 8.45
N GLN A 160 14.00 -9.10 8.65
CA GLN A 160 14.88 -10.27 8.62
C GLN A 160 14.60 -11.25 9.77
N ARG A 161 14.04 -10.77 10.89
CA ARG A 161 13.74 -11.61 12.07
C ARG A 161 12.35 -12.24 12.05
N THR A 162 11.38 -11.70 11.32
CA THR A 162 9.97 -12.10 11.44
C THR A 162 9.32 -12.68 10.18
N THR A 163 9.97 -12.64 9.00
CA THR A 163 9.28 -12.99 7.74
C THR A 163 10.10 -13.84 6.76
N SER A 164 9.45 -14.79 6.08
CA SER A 164 9.92 -15.27 4.77
C SER A 164 9.67 -14.16 3.75
N SER A 165 10.65 -13.29 3.56
CA SER A 165 10.58 -12.19 2.61
C SER A 165 10.73 -12.69 1.17
N TYR A 166 9.73 -12.43 0.32
CA TYR A 166 9.77 -12.70 -1.12
C TYR A 166 10.06 -11.41 -1.89
N TRP A 167 11.11 -11.46 -2.71
CA TRP A 167 11.60 -10.32 -3.49
C TRP A 167 11.50 -10.66 -4.97
N SER A 168 10.64 -9.96 -5.71
CA SER A 168 10.55 -10.09 -7.17
C SER A 168 11.05 -8.82 -7.85
N THR A 169 12.16 -8.94 -8.58
CA THR A 169 12.68 -7.88 -9.45
C THR A 169 11.87 -7.88 -10.76
N PHE A 170 11.33 -6.73 -11.16
CA PHE A 170 10.74 -6.55 -12.49
C PHE A 170 11.73 -5.79 -13.37
N TYR A 171 12.05 -6.37 -14.53
CA TYR A 171 12.80 -5.74 -15.62
C TYR A 171 11.85 -5.20 -16.69
#